data_AF-A0A3S0XST9-F1
#
_entry.id   AF-A0A3S0XST9-F1
#
_cell.length_a   1.000
_cell.length_b   1.000
_cell.length_c   1.000
_cell.angle_alpha   90.00
_cell.angle_beta   90.00
_cell.angle_gamma   90.00
#
_symmetry.space_group_name_H-M   'P 1'
#
loop_
_entity.id
_entity.type
_entity.pdbx_description
1 polymer ?
#
loop_
_entity_poly.entity_id
_entity_poly.type
_entity_poly.pdbx_seq_one_letter_code
_entity_poly.pdbx_strand_id
1 'polypeptide(L)'
;MPGPFNKFSFEECKHAIEAFLNYSQSKEIDKLASLSDLIMYYMKQPHPNTLLGESTEESVIAVKYLSSCKTQQTRSNFLYALTEACYRHAPHEPIETMLFHISYPAQIVATFHYEAITKPDDPIRFTADLDTIAQLSTEQQAILLFCIRVFAPEVTIFGNFVYGPSGAANLAELNKIVHALPVSSSLTYEKNELGQMGSEEMAVFLNSVNKSSQLILDHANLDQWSEQYWSAFVAKIEHNQSLTSLSLNKTSLKSCCLNPQKFQCILKLIALPHLKELYLHNNLLGKLPVHLFEQLREAIQKSPIAHIGLRHIPQENKGAASISGMFAHSSPHKEDDTIYDYQLDDPLQLTSEHTAIAETRYRI
;
A
#
# COMPACT_ATOMS: atom_id res chain seq x y z
N MET A 1 -21.41 5.96 43.05
CA MET A 1 -22.33 5.94 41.89
C MET A 1 -21.55 6.37 40.66
N PRO A 2 -21.36 5.54 39.62
CA PRO A 2 -20.66 6.00 38.42
C PRO A 2 -21.65 6.72 37.51
N GLY A 3 -21.39 8.01 37.27
CA GLY A 3 -22.22 8.86 36.40
C GLY A 3 -22.13 8.47 34.91
N PRO A 4 -23.11 8.84 34.09
CA PRO A 4 -23.31 8.22 32.77
C PRO A 4 -22.41 8.75 31.64
N PHE A 5 -21.47 9.66 31.92
CA PHE A 5 -20.69 10.34 30.87
C PHE A 5 -19.28 10.75 31.31
N ASN A 6 -18.56 9.91 32.06
CA ASN A 6 -17.19 10.24 32.42
C ASN A 6 -16.31 10.30 31.14
N LYS A 7 -15.86 11.51 30.83
CA LYS A 7 -14.86 11.79 29.79
C LYS A 7 -13.54 11.97 30.51
N PHE A 8 -12.58 11.10 30.24
CA PHE A 8 -11.26 11.17 30.84
C PHE A 8 -10.30 11.87 29.90
N SER A 9 -9.54 12.79 30.46
CA SER A 9 -8.46 13.51 29.80
C SER A 9 -7.30 12.57 29.47
N PHE A 10 -6.41 13.05 28.60
CA PHE A 10 -5.18 12.35 28.27
C PHE A 10 -4.31 12.11 29.51
N GLU A 11 -4.14 13.11 30.38
CA GLU A 11 -3.33 12.98 31.60
C GLU A 11 -3.90 11.94 32.59
N GLU A 12 -5.22 11.86 32.73
CA GLU A 12 -5.86 10.82 33.55
C GLU A 12 -5.61 9.41 32.98
N CYS A 13 -5.70 9.25 31.66
CA CYS A 13 -5.38 7.98 31.00
C CYS A 13 -3.90 7.60 31.16
N LYS A 14 -3.00 8.55 30.97
CA LYS A 14 -1.56 8.38 31.14
C LYS A 14 -1.21 7.97 32.57
N HIS A 15 -1.75 8.69 33.56
CA HIS A 15 -1.54 8.38 34.97
C HIS A 15 -2.01 6.97 35.34
N ALA A 16 -3.18 6.55 34.84
CA ALA A 16 -3.69 5.21 35.09
C ALA A 16 -2.81 4.11 34.48
N ILE A 17 -2.28 4.32 33.27
CA ILE A 17 -1.34 3.38 32.64
C ILE A 17 -0.04 3.34 33.44
N GLU A 18 0.54 4.48 33.83
CA GLU A 18 1.77 4.53 34.63
C GLU A 18 1.60 3.86 36.01
N ALA A 19 0.46 4.07 36.68
CA ALA A 19 0.14 3.41 37.94
C ALA A 19 0.04 1.89 37.78
N PHE A 20 -0.59 1.42 36.69
CA PHE A 20 -0.64 -0.01 36.36
C PHE A 20 0.76 -0.59 36.12
N LEU A 21 1.62 0.10 35.36
CA LEU A 21 2.99 -0.37 35.07
C LEU A 21 3.89 -0.35 36.31
N ASN A 22 3.72 0.61 37.21
CA ASN A 22 4.46 0.63 38.47
C ASN A 22 4.01 -0.50 39.40
N TYR A 23 2.70 -0.77 39.44
CA TYR A 23 2.18 -1.93 40.16
C TYR A 23 2.69 -3.25 39.59
N SER A 24 2.68 -3.42 38.26
CA SER A 24 3.15 -4.66 37.64
C SER A 24 4.63 -4.92 37.93
N GLN A 25 5.45 -3.87 37.88
CA GLN A 25 6.86 -3.95 38.26
C GLN A 25 7.04 -4.33 39.74
N SER A 26 6.17 -3.85 40.64
CA SER A 26 6.18 -4.27 42.06
C SER A 26 5.83 -5.74 42.28
N LYS A 27 5.24 -6.40 41.27
CA LYS A 27 4.96 -7.83 41.21
C LYS A 27 6.01 -8.61 40.40
N GLU A 28 7.15 -7.99 40.11
CA GLU A 28 8.24 -8.56 39.33
C GLU A 28 7.85 -8.90 37.88
N ILE A 29 6.81 -8.25 37.35
CA ILE A 29 6.38 -8.39 35.96
C ILE A 29 6.95 -7.25 35.14
N ASP A 30 7.60 -7.59 34.03
CA ASP A 30 8.23 -6.62 33.15
C ASP A 30 7.20 -5.65 32.53
N LYS A 31 7.58 -4.38 32.36
CA LYS A 31 6.70 -3.35 31.80
C LYS A 31 6.33 -3.65 30.35
N LEU A 32 7.23 -4.24 29.57
CA LEU A 32 6.99 -4.64 28.19
C LEU A 32 5.90 -5.72 28.11
N ALA A 33 5.99 -6.74 28.97
CA ALA A 33 4.99 -7.78 29.06
C ALA A 33 3.63 -7.20 29.51
N SER A 34 3.64 -6.32 30.52
CA SER A 34 2.44 -5.66 31.03
C SER A 34 1.74 -4.80 29.98
N LEU A 35 2.51 -4.04 29.19
CA LEU A 35 1.99 -3.25 28.07
C LEU A 35 1.43 -4.14 26.96
N SER A 36 2.10 -5.24 26.65
CA SER A 36 1.64 -6.20 25.64
C SER A 36 0.29 -6.80 26.04
N ASP A 37 0.16 -7.23 27.31
CA ASP A 37 -1.11 -7.69 27.88
C ASP A 37 -2.20 -6.61 27.82
N LEU A 38 -1.86 -5.35 28.10
CA LEU A 38 -2.80 -4.23 28.06
C LEU A 38 -3.28 -3.91 26.65
N ILE A 39 -2.41 -3.97 25.65
CA ILE A 39 -2.79 -3.80 24.23
C ILE A 39 -3.78 -4.91 23.84
N MET A 40 -3.44 -6.17 24.14
CA MET A 40 -4.29 -7.32 23.81
C MET A 40 -5.64 -7.25 24.53
N TYR A 41 -5.65 -6.83 25.79
CA TYR A 41 -6.88 -6.56 26.55
C TYR A 41 -7.72 -5.45 25.90
N TYR A 42 -7.11 -4.33 25.52
CA TYR A 42 -7.78 -3.22 24.85
C TYR A 42 -8.42 -3.66 23.52
N MET A 43 -7.72 -4.51 22.77
CA MET A 43 -8.19 -5.10 21.52
C MET A 43 -9.21 -6.23 21.71
N LYS A 44 -9.48 -6.64 22.95
CA LYS A 44 -10.33 -7.79 23.31
C LYS A 44 -9.85 -9.10 22.70
N GLN A 45 -8.54 -9.24 22.55
CA GLN A 45 -7.89 -10.47 22.11
C GLN A 45 -7.54 -11.35 23.31
N PRO A 46 -7.35 -12.67 23.12
CA PRO A 46 -6.78 -13.52 24.15
C PRO A 46 -5.44 -12.95 24.60
N HIS A 47 -5.25 -12.86 25.91
CA HIS A 47 -4.01 -12.40 26.52
C HIS A 47 -3.66 -13.31 27.69
N PRO A 48 -2.38 -13.40 28.08
CA PRO A 48 -1.91 -14.24 29.18
C PRO A 48 -2.57 -13.99 30.54
N ASN A 49 -3.35 -12.90 30.68
CA ASN A 49 -4.06 -12.52 31.90
C ASN A 49 -3.12 -12.29 33.10
N THR A 50 -1.89 -11.81 32.89
CA THR A 50 -0.88 -11.71 33.96
C THR A 50 -1.35 -10.90 35.17
N LEU A 51 -2.02 -9.76 34.95
CA LEU A 51 -2.64 -8.94 36.01
C LEU A 51 -4.06 -8.50 35.68
N LEU A 52 -4.42 -8.43 34.40
CA LEU A 52 -5.67 -7.85 33.93
C LEU A 52 -6.90 -8.78 34.10
N GLY A 53 -6.69 -10.02 34.55
CA GLY A 53 -7.74 -10.99 34.86
C GLY A 53 -8.54 -10.61 36.11
N GLU A 54 -8.12 -11.09 37.28
CA GLU A 54 -8.88 -11.01 38.54
C GLU A 54 -8.29 -10.05 39.59
N SER A 55 -7.25 -9.28 39.27
CA SER A 55 -6.66 -8.36 40.25
C SER A 55 -7.69 -7.33 40.73
N THR A 56 -7.78 -7.19 42.05
CA THR A 56 -8.60 -6.19 42.75
C THR A 56 -7.83 -4.90 43.05
N GLU A 57 -6.60 -4.78 42.57
CA GLU A 57 -5.78 -3.59 42.77
C GLU A 57 -6.42 -2.37 42.09
N GLU A 58 -6.42 -1.22 42.76
CA GLU A 58 -7.04 0.00 42.26
C GLU A 58 -6.46 0.43 40.91
N SER A 59 -5.15 0.33 40.73
CA SER A 59 -4.47 0.65 39.47
C SER A 59 -4.90 -0.26 38.31
N VAL A 60 -5.12 -1.54 38.57
CA VAL A 60 -5.59 -2.51 37.58
C VAL A 60 -7.07 -2.27 37.25
N ILE A 61 -7.90 -2.02 38.26
CA ILE A 61 -9.32 -1.69 38.06
C ILE A 61 -9.46 -0.42 37.23
N ALA A 62 -8.67 0.62 37.53
CA ALA A 62 -8.69 1.89 36.82
C ALA A 62 -8.32 1.73 35.34
N VAL A 63 -7.21 1.05 35.02
CA VAL A 63 -6.79 0.89 33.61
C VAL A 63 -7.77 0.03 32.81
N LYS A 64 -8.39 -1.00 33.42
CA LYS A 64 -9.46 -1.81 32.80
C LYS A 64 -10.73 -0.99 32.56
N TYR A 65 -11.11 -0.15 33.51
CA TYR A 65 -12.27 0.73 33.36
C TYR A 65 -12.07 1.74 32.22
N LEU A 66 -10.90 2.39 32.16
CA LEU A 66 -10.59 3.37 31.12
C LEU A 66 -10.50 2.75 29.72
N SER A 67 -9.82 1.59 29.59
CA SER A 67 -9.72 0.87 28.31
C SER A 67 -11.08 0.39 27.77
N SER A 68 -12.04 0.11 28.65
CA SER A 68 -13.39 -0.34 28.29
C SER A 68 -14.42 0.81 28.12
N CYS A 69 -14.03 2.06 28.39
CA CYS A 69 -14.90 3.22 28.22
C CYS A 69 -15.36 3.35 26.76
N LYS A 70 -16.66 3.64 26.56
CA LYS A 70 -17.27 3.74 25.22
C LYS A 70 -17.22 5.14 24.62
N THR A 71 -16.94 6.17 25.42
CA THR A 71 -16.89 7.56 24.95
C THR A 71 -15.72 7.75 23.98
N GLN A 72 -15.97 8.34 22.81
CA GLN A 72 -14.95 8.52 21.77
C GLN A 72 -13.72 9.27 22.29
N GLN A 73 -13.92 10.36 23.05
CA GLN A 73 -12.84 11.14 23.63
C GLN A 73 -11.93 10.30 24.53
N THR A 74 -12.50 9.55 25.48
CA THR A 74 -11.71 8.70 26.39
C THR A 74 -10.99 7.62 25.61
N ARG A 75 -11.64 7.00 24.61
CA ARG A 75 -11.01 5.96 23.79
C ARG A 75 -9.81 6.48 23.01
N SER A 76 -9.92 7.67 22.42
CA SER A 76 -8.82 8.33 21.73
C SER A 76 -7.70 8.73 22.68
N ASN A 77 -8.03 9.34 23.83
CA ASN A 77 -7.06 9.73 24.85
C ASN A 77 -6.30 8.53 25.43
N PHE A 78 -7.03 7.45 25.74
CA PHE A 78 -6.44 6.21 26.26
C PHE A 78 -5.54 5.55 25.22
N LEU A 79 -5.99 5.46 23.97
CA LEU A 79 -5.19 4.91 22.89
C LEU A 79 -3.90 5.71 22.70
N TYR A 80 -3.98 7.04 22.68
CA TYR A 80 -2.80 7.90 22.55
C TYR A 80 -1.82 7.68 23.73
N ALA A 81 -2.33 7.68 24.97
CA ALA A 81 -1.53 7.41 26.17
C ALA A 81 -0.90 6.01 26.17
N LEU A 82 -1.61 5.00 25.66
CA LEU A 82 -1.09 3.63 25.51
C LEU A 82 0.05 3.58 24.51
N THR A 83 -0.09 4.21 23.34
CA THR A 83 0.98 4.24 22.34
C THR A 83 2.22 5.01 22.83
N GLU A 84 2.03 6.12 23.56
CA GLU A 84 3.13 6.88 24.18
C GLU A 84 3.84 6.05 25.26
N ALA A 85 3.09 5.30 26.08
CA ALA A 85 3.67 4.42 27.08
C ALA A 85 4.48 3.28 26.44
N CYS A 86 4.01 2.72 25.31
CA CYS A 86 4.77 1.75 24.52
C CYS A 86 6.09 2.35 24.04
N TYR A 87 6.05 3.53 23.40
CA TYR A 87 7.24 4.23 22.94
C TYR A 87 8.25 4.50 24.08
N ARG A 88 7.78 4.85 25.28
CA ARG A 88 8.66 5.15 26.43
C ARG A 88 9.32 3.91 27.04
N HIS A 89 8.64 2.76 27.02
CA HIS A 89 9.03 1.60 27.81
C HIS A 89 9.40 0.36 27.00
N ALA A 90 9.12 0.33 25.70
CA ALA A 90 9.52 -0.73 24.80
C ALA A 90 10.66 -0.22 23.88
N PRO A 91 11.66 -1.06 23.56
CA PRO A 91 12.59 -0.73 22.50
C PRO A 91 11.84 -0.66 21.17
N HIS A 92 12.25 0.25 20.29
CA HIS A 92 11.73 0.36 18.94
C HIS A 92 12.84 0.05 17.93
N GLU A 93 12.45 -0.49 16.79
CA GLU A 93 13.35 -0.87 15.69
C GLU A 93 12.93 -0.13 14.41
N PRO A 94 13.79 -0.07 13.38
CA PRO A 94 13.38 0.43 12.07
C PRO A 94 12.13 -0.32 11.58
N ILE A 95 11.13 0.42 11.08
CA ILE A 95 9.86 -0.16 10.65
C ILE A 95 10.04 -1.17 9.50
N GLU A 96 11.10 -1.00 8.69
CA GLU A 96 11.44 -1.87 7.56
C GLU A 96 11.91 -3.25 8.01
N THR A 97 12.48 -3.37 9.21
CA THR A 97 13.01 -4.65 9.72
C THR A 97 12.08 -5.37 10.69
N MET A 98 11.02 -4.69 11.13
CA MET A 98 10.12 -5.14 12.19
C MET A 98 9.47 -6.51 11.92
N LEU A 99 9.17 -6.84 10.66
CA LEU A 99 8.55 -8.13 10.30
C LEU A 99 9.52 -9.32 10.42
N PHE A 100 10.83 -9.08 10.48
CA PHE A 100 11.86 -10.14 10.48
C PHE A 100 12.36 -10.50 11.88
N HIS A 101 11.87 -9.84 12.92
CA HIS A 101 12.27 -10.06 14.31
C HIS A 101 11.08 -10.50 15.17
N ILE A 102 11.35 -11.34 16.18
CA ILE A 102 10.34 -11.69 17.17
C ILE A 102 10.08 -10.46 18.04
N SER A 103 9.07 -9.69 17.66
CA SER A 103 8.67 -8.48 18.37
C SER A 103 7.49 -8.76 19.30
N TYR A 104 7.57 -8.27 20.54
CA TYR A 104 6.44 -8.19 21.45
C TYR A 104 5.41 -7.18 20.92
N PRO A 105 4.10 -7.34 21.22
CA PRO A 105 3.07 -6.36 20.87
C PRO A 105 3.45 -4.90 21.15
N ALA A 106 3.98 -4.63 22.33
CA ALA A 106 4.36 -3.28 22.74
C ALA A 106 5.54 -2.72 21.93
N GLN A 107 6.46 -3.55 21.43
CA GLN A 107 7.55 -3.10 20.54
C GLN A 107 7.01 -2.69 19.17
N ILE A 108 6.10 -3.48 18.58
CA ILE A 108 5.46 -3.15 17.31
C ILE A 108 4.75 -1.79 17.41
N VAL A 109 3.96 -1.58 18.47
CA VAL A 109 3.26 -0.31 18.70
C VAL A 109 4.25 0.84 18.92
N ALA A 110 5.34 0.61 19.65
CA ALA A 110 6.40 1.61 19.88
C ALA A 110 7.08 2.03 18.56
N THR A 111 7.37 1.09 17.66
CA THR A 111 7.95 1.37 16.34
C THR A 111 7.05 2.27 15.49
N PHE A 112 5.75 1.96 15.38
CA PHE A 112 4.83 2.83 14.64
C PHE A 112 4.68 4.22 15.30
N HIS A 113 4.63 4.28 16.63
CA HIS A 113 4.57 5.55 17.34
C HIS A 113 5.83 6.39 17.11
N TYR A 114 7.01 5.77 17.12
CA TYR A 114 8.28 6.42 16.83
C TYR A 114 8.30 7.05 15.42
N GLU A 115 7.88 6.32 14.38
CA GLU A 115 7.78 6.88 13.03
C GLU A 115 6.81 8.06 12.98
N ALA A 116 5.67 7.96 13.67
CA ALA A 116 4.66 9.02 13.72
C ALA A 116 5.19 10.35 14.31
N ILE A 117 6.04 10.29 15.33
CA ILE A 117 6.52 11.49 16.04
C ILE A 117 7.86 12.03 15.50
N THR A 118 8.66 11.20 14.84
CA THR A 118 9.98 11.61 14.34
C THR A 118 9.91 12.28 12.97
N LYS A 119 8.90 11.95 12.16
CA LYS A 119 8.63 12.57 10.86
C LYS A 119 7.16 12.99 10.77
N PRO A 120 6.71 13.99 11.55
CA PRO A 120 5.29 14.34 11.65
C PRO A 120 4.68 14.83 10.33
N ASP A 121 5.50 15.34 9.42
CA ASP A 121 5.08 15.83 8.10
C ASP A 121 5.15 14.76 7.01
N ASP A 122 5.86 13.65 7.25
CA ASP A 122 5.94 12.52 6.32
C ASP A 122 4.97 11.42 6.77
N PRO A 123 4.23 10.80 5.85
CA PRO A 123 3.43 9.66 6.21
C PRO A 123 4.32 8.46 6.58
N ILE A 124 3.87 7.67 7.55
CA ILE A 124 4.52 6.40 7.89
C ILE A 124 4.40 5.48 6.68
N ARG A 125 5.52 4.93 6.21
CA ARG A 125 5.56 3.96 5.11
C ARG A 125 5.75 2.56 5.67
N PHE A 126 4.82 1.68 5.34
CA PHE A 126 4.85 0.29 5.81
C PHE A 126 4.73 -0.67 4.63
N THR A 127 5.69 -1.59 4.52
CA THR A 127 5.64 -2.69 3.56
C THR A 127 5.02 -3.91 4.21
N ALA A 128 3.82 -4.27 3.79
CA ALA A 128 3.15 -5.50 4.18
C ALA A 128 3.59 -6.64 3.26
N ASP A 129 4.69 -7.31 3.63
CA ASP A 129 5.16 -8.54 2.98
C ASP A 129 4.25 -9.71 3.37
N LEU A 130 3.41 -10.17 2.44
CA LEU A 130 2.36 -11.15 2.72
C LEU A 130 2.93 -12.52 3.13
N ASP A 131 4.03 -12.96 2.48
CA ASP A 131 4.67 -14.24 2.81
C ASP A 131 5.24 -14.23 4.23
N THR A 132 5.80 -13.09 4.64
CA THR A 132 6.33 -12.91 6.01
C THR A 132 5.20 -12.82 7.03
N ILE A 133 4.16 -12.03 6.74
CA ILE A 133 3.00 -11.86 7.64
C ILE A 133 2.27 -13.18 7.88
N ALA A 134 2.14 -14.02 6.83
CA ALA A 134 1.50 -15.34 6.94
C ALA A 134 2.24 -16.29 7.90
N GLN A 135 3.53 -16.05 8.17
CA GLN A 135 4.35 -16.86 9.09
C GLN A 135 4.35 -16.33 10.53
N LEU A 136 3.84 -15.13 10.76
CA LEU A 136 3.77 -14.54 12.10
C LEU A 136 2.76 -15.27 12.99
N SER A 137 2.94 -15.13 14.29
CA SER A 137 1.94 -15.63 15.25
C SER A 137 0.62 -14.85 15.11
N THR A 138 -0.49 -15.46 15.49
CA THR A 138 -1.82 -14.81 15.49
C THR A 138 -1.82 -13.50 16.28
N GLU A 139 -1.07 -13.45 17.38
CA GLU A 139 -0.90 -12.25 18.19
C GLU A 139 -0.18 -11.14 17.41
N GLN A 140 0.96 -11.46 16.78
CA GLN A 140 1.70 -10.50 15.96
C GLN A 140 0.87 -9.97 14.79
N GLN A 141 0.16 -10.86 14.09
CA GLN A 141 -0.77 -10.45 13.03
C GLN A 141 -1.84 -9.49 13.56
N ALA A 142 -2.46 -9.80 14.71
CA ALA A 142 -3.48 -8.94 15.29
C ALA A 142 -2.94 -7.53 15.62
N ILE A 143 -1.73 -7.46 16.19
CA ILE A 143 -1.09 -6.17 16.53
C ILE A 143 -0.72 -5.38 15.28
N LEU A 144 -0.26 -6.03 14.20
CA LEU A 144 0.00 -5.34 12.93
C LEU A 144 -1.28 -4.72 12.37
N LEU A 145 -2.39 -5.47 12.35
CA LEU A 145 -3.68 -4.97 11.89
C LEU A 145 -4.17 -3.81 12.78
N PHE A 146 -3.93 -3.88 14.08
CA PHE A 146 -4.18 -2.77 15.00
C PHE A 146 -3.36 -1.53 14.64
N CYS A 147 -2.05 -1.68 14.38
CA CYS A 147 -1.18 -0.57 14.03
C CYS A 147 -1.57 0.06 12.69
N ILE A 148 -1.86 -0.73 11.66
CA ILE A 148 -2.37 -0.25 10.37
C ILE A 148 -3.64 0.60 10.55
N ARG A 149 -4.54 0.15 11.41
CA ARG A 149 -5.80 0.86 11.68
C ARG A 149 -5.59 2.15 12.48
N VAL A 150 -4.69 2.14 13.46
CA VAL A 150 -4.49 3.26 14.40
C VAL A 150 -3.62 4.35 13.80
N PHE A 151 -2.53 3.97 13.15
CA PHE A 151 -1.54 4.90 12.62
C PHE A 151 -1.78 5.27 11.15
N ALA A 152 -2.63 4.53 10.44
CA ALA A 152 -3.01 4.81 9.05
C ALA A 152 -1.80 5.04 8.10
N PRO A 153 -0.82 4.12 8.05
CA PRO A 153 0.35 4.28 7.19
C PRO A 153 -0.02 4.24 5.71
N GLU A 154 0.87 4.75 4.85
CA GLU A 154 0.92 4.36 3.45
C GLU A 154 1.40 2.91 3.38
N VAL A 155 0.61 2.06 2.72
CA VAL A 155 0.88 0.61 2.69
C VAL A 155 1.33 0.17 1.31
N THR A 156 2.50 -0.44 1.27
CA THR A 156 2.94 -1.23 0.12
C THR A 156 2.59 -2.69 0.36
N ILE A 157 1.65 -3.23 -0.42
CA ILE A 157 1.27 -4.63 -0.41
C ILE A 157 2.27 -5.39 -1.27
N PHE A 158 3.15 -6.18 -0.64
CA PHE A 158 4.21 -6.90 -1.32
C PHE A 158 3.97 -8.41 -1.26
N GLY A 159 4.16 -9.09 -2.38
CA GLY A 159 4.11 -10.55 -2.47
C GLY A 159 2.93 -11.10 -3.26
N ASN A 160 3.06 -12.33 -3.75
CA ASN A 160 2.08 -12.94 -4.64
C ASN A 160 0.91 -13.55 -3.83
N PHE A 161 -0.32 -13.15 -4.13
CA PHE A 161 -1.54 -13.71 -3.54
C PHE A 161 -2.45 -14.40 -4.57
N VAL A 162 -1.95 -14.64 -5.79
CA VAL A 162 -2.74 -15.18 -6.91
C VAL A 162 -2.49 -16.66 -7.13
N TYR A 163 -1.22 -17.07 -7.27
CA TYR A 163 -0.87 -18.46 -7.58
C TYR A 163 0.30 -18.95 -6.74
N GLY A 164 0.47 -20.28 -6.73
CA GLY A 164 1.54 -20.94 -5.98
C GLY A 164 1.11 -21.37 -4.57
N PRO A 165 2.01 -22.07 -3.85
CA PRO A 165 1.68 -22.73 -2.59
C PRO A 165 1.25 -21.76 -1.48
N SER A 166 1.77 -20.53 -1.48
CA SER A 166 1.42 -19.50 -0.48
C SER A 166 0.21 -18.63 -0.87
N GLY A 167 -0.32 -18.75 -2.09
CA GLY A 167 -1.30 -17.80 -2.64
C GLY A 167 -2.55 -17.66 -1.77
N ALA A 168 -3.13 -18.78 -1.32
CA ALA A 168 -4.33 -18.78 -0.47
C ALA A 168 -4.09 -18.18 0.92
N ALA A 169 -2.92 -18.44 1.53
CA ALA A 169 -2.56 -17.85 2.81
C ALA A 169 -2.33 -16.34 2.67
N ASN A 170 -1.60 -15.92 1.63
CA ASN A 170 -1.33 -14.52 1.33
C ASN A 170 -2.62 -13.74 1.01
N LEU A 171 -3.57 -14.36 0.29
CA LEU A 171 -4.89 -13.76 0.04
C LEU A 171 -5.68 -13.58 1.34
N ALA A 172 -5.62 -14.56 2.25
CA ALA A 172 -6.27 -14.45 3.56
C ALA A 172 -5.67 -13.29 4.39
N GLU A 173 -4.35 -13.14 4.40
CA GLU A 173 -3.68 -12.01 5.07
C GLU A 173 -3.99 -10.68 4.41
N LEU A 174 -3.96 -10.61 3.07
CA LEU A 174 -4.37 -9.42 2.33
C LEU A 174 -5.79 -9.00 2.70
N ASN A 175 -6.72 -9.96 2.77
CA ASN A 175 -8.10 -9.67 3.13
C ASN A 175 -8.20 -9.08 4.54
N LYS A 176 -7.46 -9.61 5.52
CA LYS A 176 -7.41 -9.03 6.89
C LYS A 176 -6.85 -7.60 6.87
N ILE A 177 -5.76 -7.36 6.13
CA ILE A 177 -5.15 -6.04 5.98
C ILE A 177 -6.16 -5.05 5.39
N VAL A 178 -6.82 -5.42 4.29
CA VAL A 178 -7.84 -4.57 3.63
C VAL A 178 -9.00 -4.21 4.56
N HIS A 179 -9.41 -5.12 5.43
CA HIS A 179 -10.44 -4.83 6.44
C HIS A 179 -9.95 -3.90 7.55
N ALA A 180 -8.67 -3.97 7.92
CA ALA A 180 -8.07 -3.11 8.93
C ALA A 180 -7.81 -1.67 8.41
N LEU A 181 -7.61 -1.50 7.11
CA LEU A 181 -7.32 -0.20 6.51
C LEU A 181 -8.45 0.82 6.77
N PRO A 182 -8.09 2.04 7.22
CA PRO A 182 -9.02 3.15 7.27
C PRO A 182 -9.53 3.51 5.87
N VAL A 183 -10.57 4.35 5.82
CA VAL A 183 -11.00 4.94 4.54
C VAL A 183 -9.99 6.02 4.19
N SER A 184 -9.66 6.15 2.91
CA SER A 184 -8.68 7.11 2.37
C SER A 184 -7.20 6.73 2.60
N SER A 185 -6.86 5.44 2.59
CA SER A 185 -5.47 4.96 2.68
C SER A 185 -4.71 5.11 1.35
N SER A 186 -3.40 5.34 1.40
CA SER A 186 -2.54 5.23 0.21
C SER A 186 -2.05 3.79 0.05
N LEU A 187 -2.29 3.19 -1.12
CA LEU A 187 -1.93 1.80 -1.40
C LEU A 187 -1.05 1.67 -2.64
N THR A 188 0.02 0.90 -2.48
CA THR A 188 0.89 0.46 -3.59
C THR A 188 0.86 -1.06 -3.66
N TYR A 189 0.69 -1.59 -4.88
CA TYR A 189 0.79 -3.02 -5.14
C TYR A 189 2.11 -3.33 -5.85
N GLU A 190 2.97 -4.13 -5.23
CA GLU A 190 4.24 -4.58 -5.80
C GLU A 190 4.37 -6.11 -5.83
N LYS A 191 4.80 -6.65 -6.99
CA LYS A 191 5.04 -8.09 -7.21
C LYS A 191 3.85 -8.98 -6.86
N ASN A 192 2.63 -8.53 -7.15
CA ASN A 192 1.41 -9.24 -6.78
C ASN A 192 0.71 -9.98 -7.93
N GLU A 193 1.28 -10.01 -9.14
CA GLU A 193 0.72 -10.73 -10.30
C GLU A 193 -0.75 -10.36 -10.61
N LEU A 194 -1.11 -9.08 -10.41
CA LEU A 194 -2.49 -8.59 -10.52
C LEU A 194 -3.17 -8.93 -11.85
N GLY A 195 -2.42 -9.06 -12.94
CA GLY A 195 -2.94 -9.45 -14.26
C GLY A 195 -3.60 -10.85 -14.29
N GLN A 196 -3.23 -11.75 -13.36
CA GLN A 196 -3.64 -13.15 -13.33
C GLN A 196 -4.71 -13.47 -12.26
N MET A 197 -5.28 -12.46 -11.59
CA MET A 197 -6.27 -12.66 -10.52
C MET A 197 -7.48 -13.48 -10.98
N GLY A 198 -7.93 -14.40 -10.11
CA GLY A 198 -9.23 -15.02 -10.20
C GLY A 198 -10.33 -14.16 -9.57
N SER A 199 -11.53 -14.73 -9.42
CA SER A 199 -12.69 -14.01 -8.89
C SER A 199 -12.56 -13.65 -7.41
N GLU A 200 -11.91 -14.51 -6.61
CA GLU A 200 -11.75 -14.29 -5.17
C GLU A 200 -10.71 -13.20 -4.91
N GLU A 201 -9.57 -13.26 -5.61
CA GLU A 201 -8.51 -12.25 -5.54
C GLU A 201 -9.02 -10.88 -6.00
N MET A 202 -9.76 -10.86 -7.13
CA MET A 202 -10.37 -9.64 -7.64
C MET A 202 -11.35 -9.02 -6.64
N ALA A 203 -12.14 -9.83 -5.92
CA ALA A 203 -13.06 -9.31 -4.91
C ALA A 203 -12.31 -8.62 -3.75
N VAL A 204 -11.22 -9.21 -3.26
CA VAL A 204 -10.38 -8.61 -2.21
C VAL A 204 -9.68 -7.35 -2.72
N PHE A 205 -9.13 -7.38 -3.93
CA PHE A 205 -8.52 -6.21 -4.58
C PHE A 205 -9.52 -5.06 -4.75
N LEU A 206 -10.72 -5.31 -5.28
CA LEU A 206 -11.75 -4.26 -5.43
C LEU A 206 -12.25 -3.72 -4.09
N ASN A 207 -12.13 -4.48 -2.99
CA ASN A 207 -12.38 -3.96 -1.65
C ASN A 207 -11.30 -2.97 -1.21
N SER A 208 -10.02 -3.21 -1.55
CA SER A 208 -8.94 -2.27 -1.26
C SER A 208 -9.07 -0.99 -2.08
N VAL A 209 -9.54 -1.08 -3.33
CA VAL A 209 -9.86 0.10 -4.16
C VAL A 209 -10.86 1.02 -3.46
N ASN A 210 -11.87 0.49 -2.75
CA ASN A 210 -12.84 1.31 -1.99
C ASN A 210 -12.23 2.01 -0.76
N LYS A 211 -11.08 1.54 -0.29
CA LYS A 211 -10.37 2.13 0.85
C LYS A 211 -9.37 3.20 0.42
N SER A 212 -9.03 3.26 -0.86
CA SER A 212 -7.86 4.00 -1.34
C SER A 212 -8.14 5.48 -1.55
N SER A 213 -7.25 6.36 -1.08
CA SER A 213 -7.17 7.77 -1.52
C SER A 213 -6.12 7.99 -2.62
N GLN A 214 -5.11 7.12 -2.64
CA GLN A 214 -4.13 6.97 -3.69
C GLN A 214 -3.95 5.48 -3.97
N LEU A 215 -3.83 5.13 -5.25
CA LEU A 215 -3.64 3.75 -5.67
C LEU A 215 -2.56 3.65 -6.74
N ILE A 216 -1.52 2.87 -6.48
CA ILE A 216 -0.41 2.65 -7.40
C ILE A 216 -0.42 1.18 -7.85
N LEU A 217 -0.66 0.97 -9.15
CA LEU A 217 -0.73 -0.34 -9.81
C LEU A 217 0.31 -0.43 -10.92
N ASP A 218 1.48 0.16 -10.71
CA ASP A 218 2.51 0.19 -11.73
C ASP A 218 2.99 -1.25 -12.06
N HIS A 219 3.26 -1.52 -13.33
CA HIS A 219 3.67 -2.84 -13.84
C HIS A 219 2.63 -3.98 -13.68
N ALA A 220 1.35 -3.66 -13.42
CA ALA A 220 0.31 -4.65 -13.11
C ALA A 220 -0.25 -5.49 -14.29
N ASN A 221 0.39 -5.52 -15.48
CA ASN A 221 -0.05 -6.33 -16.65
C ASN A 221 -1.57 -6.34 -16.89
N LEU A 222 -2.22 -5.17 -16.84
CA LEU A 222 -3.68 -5.05 -16.83
C LEU A 222 -4.35 -5.43 -18.16
N ASP A 223 -3.57 -5.67 -19.21
CA ASP A 223 -4.04 -6.21 -20.47
C ASP A 223 -4.61 -7.63 -20.32
N GLN A 224 -4.17 -8.36 -19.30
CA GLN A 224 -4.62 -9.72 -18.98
C GLN A 224 -5.99 -9.75 -18.28
N TRP A 225 -6.45 -8.63 -17.72
CA TRP A 225 -7.78 -8.56 -17.11
C TRP A 225 -8.89 -8.79 -18.13
N SER A 226 -9.99 -9.42 -17.70
CA SER A 226 -11.20 -9.52 -18.51
C SER A 226 -11.88 -8.15 -18.67
N GLU A 227 -12.81 -8.05 -19.63
CA GLU A 227 -13.67 -6.86 -19.82
C GLU A 227 -14.53 -6.60 -18.56
N GLN A 228 -14.98 -7.67 -17.90
CA GLN A 228 -15.72 -7.60 -16.65
C GLN A 228 -14.89 -7.00 -15.51
N TYR A 229 -13.62 -7.39 -15.40
CA TYR A 229 -12.73 -6.88 -14.35
C TYR A 229 -12.38 -5.40 -14.55
N TRP A 230 -12.11 -4.99 -15.79
CA TRP A 230 -11.98 -3.57 -16.13
C TRP A 230 -13.24 -2.78 -15.77
N SER A 231 -14.42 -3.28 -16.16
CA SER A 231 -15.69 -2.62 -15.86
C SER A 231 -15.93 -2.49 -14.35
N ALA A 232 -15.66 -3.55 -13.58
CA ALA A 232 -15.80 -3.56 -12.13
C ALA A 232 -14.80 -2.61 -11.44
N PHE A 233 -13.55 -2.57 -11.90
CA PHE A 233 -12.52 -1.66 -11.40
C PHE A 233 -12.91 -0.20 -11.61
N VAL A 234 -13.32 0.18 -12.82
CA VAL A 234 -13.75 1.54 -13.12
C VAL A 234 -15.00 1.92 -12.34
N ALA A 235 -15.97 1.01 -12.21
CA ALA A 235 -17.14 1.24 -11.37
C ALA A 235 -16.75 1.49 -9.91
N LYS A 236 -15.77 0.75 -9.37
CA LYS A 236 -15.30 0.97 -7.99
C LYS A 236 -14.62 2.31 -7.81
N ILE A 237 -13.79 2.74 -8.76
CA ILE A 237 -13.18 4.08 -8.73
C ILE A 237 -14.25 5.16 -8.80
N GLU A 238 -15.22 5.03 -9.71
CA GLU A 238 -16.32 5.99 -9.87
C GLU A 238 -17.09 6.24 -8.56
N HIS A 239 -17.29 5.20 -7.74
CA HIS A 239 -17.99 5.30 -6.46
C HIS A 239 -17.07 5.72 -5.30
N ASN A 240 -15.75 5.60 -5.44
CA ASN A 240 -14.80 6.00 -4.41
C ASN A 240 -14.37 7.47 -4.57
N GLN A 241 -15.14 8.38 -3.98
CA GLN A 241 -14.85 9.81 -3.99
C GLN A 241 -13.58 10.22 -3.22
N SER A 242 -12.99 9.31 -2.43
CA SER A 242 -11.74 9.59 -1.72
C SER A 242 -10.50 9.33 -2.57
N LEU A 243 -10.60 8.49 -3.61
CA LEU A 243 -9.50 8.19 -4.53
C LEU A 243 -9.25 9.40 -5.43
N THR A 244 -8.14 10.11 -5.19
CA THR A 244 -7.81 11.33 -5.95
C THR A 244 -6.56 11.17 -6.82
N SER A 245 -5.74 10.14 -6.57
CA SER A 245 -4.55 9.83 -7.36
C SER A 245 -4.53 8.36 -7.77
N LEU A 246 -4.32 8.10 -9.05
CA LEU A 246 -4.22 6.75 -9.61
C LEU A 246 -2.99 6.64 -10.51
N SER A 247 -2.14 5.66 -10.24
CA SER A 247 -1.00 5.34 -11.11
C SER A 247 -1.18 3.99 -11.79
N LEU A 248 -1.07 4.02 -13.12
CA LEU A 248 -1.18 2.87 -14.03
C LEU A 248 0.03 2.82 -14.96
N ASN A 249 1.23 3.14 -14.47
CA ASN A 249 2.41 3.18 -15.33
C ASN A 249 2.82 1.76 -15.76
N LYS A 250 3.25 1.61 -17.01
CA LYS A 250 3.70 0.31 -17.57
C LYS A 250 2.71 -0.84 -17.34
N THR A 251 1.41 -0.58 -17.48
CA THR A 251 0.34 -1.57 -17.29
C THR A 251 -0.19 -2.14 -18.61
N SER A 252 0.58 -1.99 -19.69
CA SER A 252 0.21 -2.45 -21.04
C SER A 252 -1.08 -1.83 -21.60
N LEU A 253 -1.42 -0.59 -21.22
CA LEU A 253 -2.70 0.03 -21.63
C LEU A 253 -2.88 0.13 -23.15
N LYS A 254 -1.81 0.20 -23.95
CA LYS A 254 -1.93 0.13 -25.41
C LYS A 254 -2.74 -1.11 -25.83
N SER A 255 -2.42 -2.28 -25.27
CA SER A 255 -3.11 -3.54 -25.58
C SER A 255 -4.56 -3.50 -25.11
N CYS A 256 -4.83 -2.92 -23.93
CA CYS A 256 -6.19 -2.71 -23.45
C CYS A 256 -7.02 -1.85 -24.41
N CYS A 257 -6.46 -0.76 -24.93
CA CYS A 257 -7.16 0.15 -25.84
C CYS A 257 -7.54 -0.49 -27.18
N LEU A 258 -6.90 -1.60 -27.58
CA LEU A 258 -7.27 -2.33 -28.80
C LEU A 258 -8.57 -3.13 -28.63
N ASN A 259 -8.98 -3.40 -27.39
CA ASN A 259 -10.28 -3.98 -27.08
C ASN A 259 -11.30 -2.85 -26.87
N PRO A 260 -12.42 -2.80 -27.63
CA PRO A 260 -13.38 -1.70 -27.53
C PRO A 260 -13.97 -1.50 -26.13
N GLN A 261 -14.30 -2.57 -25.40
CA GLN A 261 -14.93 -2.46 -24.07
C GLN A 261 -13.93 -1.95 -23.01
N LYS A 262 -12.71 -2.49 -23.03
CA LYS A 262 -11.64 -1.99 -22.15
C LYS A 262 -11.27 -0.55 -22.47
N PHE A 263 -11.24 -0.18 -23.75
CA PHE A 263 -10.97 1.19 -24.16
C PHE A 263 -12.03 2.16 -23.61
N GLN A 264 -13.32 1.81 -23.68
CA GLN A 264 -14.37 2.63 -23.07
C GLN A 264 -14.19 2.79 -21.55
N CYS A 265 -13.73 1.73 -20.85
CA CYS A 265 -13.40 1.83 -19.43
C CYS A 265 -12.27 2.85 -19.18
N ILE A 266 -11.22 2.83 -20.00
CA ILE A 266 -10.09 3.78 -19.90
C ILE A 266 -10.55 5.22 -20.18
N LEU A 267 -11.37 5.43 -21.21
CA LEU A 267 -11.94 6.76 -21.50
C LEU A 267 -12.81 7.26 -20.34
N LYS A 268 -13.60 6.37 -19.73
CA LYS A 268 -14.40 6.69 -18.54
C LYS A 268 -13.52 7.09 -17.35
N LEU A 269 -12.43 6.37 -17.08
CA LEU A 269 -11.48 6.73 -16.02
C LEU A 269 -10.91 8.14 -16.20
N ILE A 270 -10.51 8.48 -17.41
CA ILE A 270 -9.96 9.80 -17.76
C ILE A 270 -11.00 10.91 -17.56
N ALA A 271 -12.28 10.61 -17.67
CA ALA A 271 -13.36 11.58 -17.50
C ALA A 271 -13.84 11.76 -16.05
N LEU A 272 -13.29 11.02 -15.07
CA LEU A 272 -13.78 11.07 -13.68
C LEU A 272 -13.40 12.38 -12.99
N PRO A 273 -14.37 13.16 -12.44
CA PRO A 273 -14.13 14.50 -11.92
C PRO A 273 -13.47 14.57 -10.53
N HIS A 274 -13.51 13.49 -9.76
CA HIS A 274 -12.90 13.44 -8.42
C HIS A 274 -11.42 13.04 -8.47
N LEU A 275 -10.96 12.42 -9.57
CA LEU A 275 -9.54 12.17 -9.79
C LEU A 275 -8.82 13.50 -10.07
N LYS A 276 -7.76 13.77 -9.32
CA LYS A 276 -6.89 14.94 -9.49
C LYS A 276 -5.65 14.58 -10.28
N GLU A 277 -5.16 13.36 -10.11
CA GLU A 277 -3.94 12.86 -10.73
C GLU A 277 -4.17 11.48 -11.35
N LEU A 278 -3.71 11.31 -12.59
CA LEU A 278 -3.73 10.04 -13.31
C LEU A 278 -2.41 9.84 -14.06
N TYR A 279 -1.62 8.86 -13.64
CA TYR A 279 -0.33 8.55 -14.26
C TYR A 279 -0.45 7.36 -15.21
N LEU A 280 -0.12 7.57 -16.48
CA LEU A 280 -0.26 6.60 -17.57
C LEU A 280 1.09 6.37 -18.29
N HIS A 281 2.20 6.61 -17.62
CA HIS A 281 3.54 6.58 -18.20
C HIS A 281 3.88 5.21 -18.80
N ASN A 282 4.67 5.22 -19.87
CA ASN A 282 5.29 4.03 -20.45
C ASN A 282 4.30 2.93 -20.89
N ASN A 283 3.08 3.30 -21.25
CA ASN A 283 2.06 2.38 -21.75
C ASN A 283 2.05 2.22 -23.28
N LEU A 284 3.00 2.85 -23.99
CA LEU A 284 3.09 2.86 -25.45
C LEU A 284 1.82 3.39 -26.16
N LEU A 285 1.07 4.28 -25.51
CA LEU A 285 -0.17 4.87 -26.03
C LEU A 285 0.04 5.64 -27.35
N GLY A 286 1.25 6.19 -27.58
CA GLY A 286 1.60 6.82 -28.86
C GLY A 286 1.70 5.87 -30.06
N LYS A 287 1.67 4.54 -29.84
CA LYS A 287 1.65 3.52 -30.90
C LYS A 287 0.24 2.97 -31.17
N LEU A 288 -0.81 3.64 -30.69
CA LEU A 288 -2.18 3.27 -30.99
C LEU A 288 -2.53 3.55 -32.46
N PRO A 289 -3.44 2.77 -33.08
CA PRO A 289 -4.07 3.16 -34.34
C PRO A 289 -4.61 4.59 -34.28
N VAL A 290 -4.46 5.34 -35.37
CA VAL A 290 -4.77 6.78 -35.43
C VAL A 290 -6.16 7.10 -34.86
N HIS A 291 -7.19 6.34 -35.23
CA HIS A 291 -8.56 6.58 -34.76
C HIS A 291 -8.75 6.39 -33.24
N LEU A 292 -8.04 5.46 -32.61
CA LEU A 292 -8.08 5.25 -31.15
C LEU A 292 -7.25 6.31 -30.43
N PHE A 293 -6.10 6.67 -31.00
CA PHE A 293 -5.26 7.74 -30.48
C PHE A 293 -6.01 9.08 -30.45
N GLU A 294 -6.74 9.40 -31.53
CA GLU A 294 -7.55 10.61 -31.60
C GLU A 294 -8.67 10.64 -30.55
N GLN A 295 -9.38 9.53 -30.35
CA GLN A 295 -10.39 9.42 -29.28
C GLN A 295 -9.79 9.60 -27.88
N LEU A 296 -8.64 8.97 -27.63
CA LEU A 296 -7.94 9.10 -26.34
C LEU A 296 -7.46 10.54 -26.11
N ARG A 297 -6.92 11.17 -27.16
CA ARG A 297 -6.46 12.57 -27.12
C ARG A 297 -7.62 13.51 -26.81
N GLU A 298 -8.76 13.33 -27.49
CA GLU A 298 -9.96 14.13 -27.25
C GLU A 298 -10.48 13.97 -25.82
N ALA A 299 -10.51 12.75 -25.29
CA ALA A 299 -10.92 12.49 -23.92
C ALA A 299 -9.99 13.16 -22.89
N ILE A 300 -8.68 13.15 -23.15
CA ILE A 300 -7.70 13.78 -22.26
C ILE A 300 -7.78 15.31 -22.33
N GLN A 301 -8.02 15.90 -23.51
CA GLN A 301 -8.26 17.34 -23.66
C GLN A 301 -9.51 17.82 -22.93
N LYS A 302 -10.54 16.98 -22.85
CA LYS A 302 -11.81 17.26 -22.15
C LYS A 302 -11.81 16.81 -20.69
N SER A 303 -10.71 16.21 -20.22
CA SER A 303 -10.65 15.63 -18.88
C SER A 303 -10.72 16.71 -17.79
N PRO A 304 -11.48 16.48 -16.70
CA PRO A 304 -11.47 17.34 -15.52
C PRO A 304 -10.23 17.13 -14.63
N ILE A 305 -9.40 16.11 -14.92
CA ILE A 305 -8.25 15.72 -14.09
C ILE A 305 -7.13 16.75 -14.26
N ALA A 306 -6.68 17.35 -13.16
CA ALA A 306 -5.69 18.43 -13.17
C ALA A 306 -4.31 17.97 -13.70
N HIS A 307 -3.91 16.73 -13.38
CA HIS A 307 -2.64 16.17 -13.82
C HIS A 307 -2.81 14.80 -14.48
N ILE A 308 -2.48 14.71 -15.78
CA ILE A 308 -2.38 13.45 -16.50
C ILE A 308 -0.93 13.24 -16.97
N GLY A 309 -0.28 12.22 -16.42
CA GLY A 309 1.10 11.87 -16.72
C GLY A 309 1.24 10.95 -17.93
N LEU A 310 1.86 11.42 -19.02
CA LEU A 310 1.93 10.68 -20.30
C LEU A 310 3.35 10.43 -20.87
N ARG A 311 4.41 10.68 -20.08
CA ARG A 311 5.81 10.53 -20.55
C ARG A 311 6.09 9.16 -21.20
N HIS A 312 6.27 9.18 -22.52
CA HIS A 312 7.11 8.36 -23.44
C HIS A 312 6.69 8.66 -24.90
N ILE A 313 6.95 9.88 -25.36
CA ILE A 313 6.87 10.25 -26.79
C ILE A 313 8.31 10.25 -27.33
N PRO A 314 8.62 9.58 -28.46
CA PRO A 314 9.94 9.61 -29.09
C PRO A 314 10.46 11.04 -29.26
N GLN A 315 11.78 11.24 -29.15
CA GLN A 315 12.43 12.57 -29.12
C GLN A 315 12.13 13.46 -30.34
N GLU A 316 11.66 12.87 -31.43
CA GLU A 316 11.33 13.46 -32.74
C GLU A 316 10.16 14.45 -32.68
N ASN A 317 9.34 14.40 -31.61
CA ASN A 317 8.13 15.21 -31.45
C ASN A 317 8.21 16.23 -30.29
N LYS A 318 9.43 16.63 -29.88
CA LYS A 318 9.62 17.64 -28.83
C LYS A 318 9.37 19.05 -29.37
N GLY A 319 8.14 19.55 -29.24
CA GLY A 319 7.78 20.94 -29.47
C GLY A 319 6.99 21.54 -28.31
N ALA A 320 7.58 22.55 -27.66
CA ALA A 320 7.05 23.51 -26.67
C ALA A 320 6.28 22.96 -25.44
N ALA A 321 6.90 23.17 -24.27
CA ALA A 321 6.36 22.83 -22.96
C ALA A 321 5.07 23.60 -22.62
N SER A 322 4.09 22.90 -22.06
CA SER A 322 3.06 23.50 -21.21
C SER A 322 2.90 22.66 -19.95
N ILE A 323 2.35 23.30 -18.92
CA ILE A 323 2.40 22.96 -17.49
C ILE A 323 1.53 21.72 -17.15
N SER A 324 0.89 21.10 -18.15
CA SER A 324 -0.02 19.97 -18.00
C SER A 324 0.21 18.99 -19.17
N GLY A 325 0.74 17.80 -18.88
CA GLY A 325 1.34 16.86 -19.84
C GLY A 325 0.62 16.69 -21.18
N MET A 326 1.38 16.64 -22.29
CA MET A 326 0.80 16.55 -23.65
C MET A 326 1.23 15.34 -24.45
N PHE A 327 0.27 14.87 -25.27
CA PHE A 327 0.43 14.15 -26.53
C PHE A 327 0.93 15.08 -27.64
N ALA A 328 1.80 14.59 -28.52
CA ALA A 328 2.27 15.33 -29.68
C ALA A 328 1.32 15.17 -30.89
N HIS A 329 1.26 16.20 -31.72
CA HIS A 329 0.50 16.27 -32.98
C HIS A 329 0.98 15.24 -34.01
N SER A 330 0.06 14.58 -34.70
CA SER A 330 0.30 14.01 -36.03
C SER A 330 0.22 15.14 -37.05
N SER A 331 1.34 15.47 -37.69
CA SER A 331 1.30 16.14 -39.00
C SER A 331 1.17 15.05 -40.08
N PRO A 332 0.38 15.27 -41.14
CA PRO A 332 0.26 14.29 -42.21
C PRO A 332 1.58 14.24 -42.97
N HIS A 333 2.33 13.15 -42.83
CA HIS A 333 3.47 12.90 -43.70
C HIS A 333 2.94 12.78 -45.13
N LYS A 334 3.34 13.73 -45.98
CA LYS A 334 3.49 13.49 -47.40
C LYS A 334 4.57 12.42 -47.54
N GLU A 335 4.26 11.40 -48.33
CA GLU A 335 5.22 10.49 -48.92
C GLU A 335 6.32 11.32 -49.59
N ASP A 336 7.56 11.12 -49.18
CA ASP A 336 8.73 11.39 -50.02
C ASP A 336 9.81 10.37 -49.63
N ASP A 337 9.96 9.38 -50.52
CA ASP A 337 11.06 8.43 -50.58
C ASP A 337 12.39 9.19 -50.65
N THR A 338 13.20 9.13 -49.59
CA THR A 338 14.65 9.26 -49.74
C THR A 338 15.38 8.34 -48.76
N ILE A 339 15.92 7.28 -49.35
CA ILE A 339 16.90 6.35 -48.79
C ILE A 339 18.12 7.15 -48.33
N TYR A 340 18.51 6.99 -47.06
CA TYR A 340 19.88 7.28 -46.61
C TYR A 340 20.50 5.98 -46.09
N ASP A 341 21.41 5.44 -46.89
CA ASP A 341 22.35 4.39 -46.55
C ASP A 341 23.15 4.79 -45.30
N TYR A 342 23.06 3.98 -44.25
CA TYR A 342 24.09 3.95 -43.20
C TYR A 342 25.12 2.90 -43.59
N GLN A 343 26.32 3.39 -43.91
CA GLN A 343 27.54 2.59 -44.07
C GLN A 343 27.80 1.81 -42.77
N LEU A 344 27.94 0.49 -42.89
CA LEU A 344 28.53 -0.38 -41.88
C LEU A 344 30.05 -0.12 -41.86
N ASP A 345 30.59 0.26 -40.72
CA ASP A 345 32.03 0.24 -40.46
C ASP A 345 32.56 -1.20 -40.54
N ASP A 346 33.67 -1.36 -41.27
CA ASP A 346 34.38 -2.62 -41.49
C ASP A 346 34.93 -3.24 -40.19
N PRO A 347 35.04 -4.59 -40.12
CA PRO A 347 35.44 -5.33 -38.94
C PRO A 347 36.96 -5.28 -38.68
N LEU A 348 37.33 -5.12 -37.41
CA LEU A 348 38.71 -5.24 -36.92
C LEU A 348 39.26 -6.65 -37.21
N GLN A 349 40.41 -6.69 -37.90
CA GLN A 349 41.19 -7.90 -38.18
C GLN A 349 41.75 -8.50 -36.90
N LEU A 350 41.43 -9.76 -36.63
CA LEU A 350 42.11 -10.60 -35.64
C LEU A 350 43.48 -11.03 -36.18
N THR A 351 44.55 -10.50 -35.59
CA THR A 351 45.89 -11.07 -35.74
C THR A 351 46.06 -12.22 -34.74
N SER A 352 46.45 -13.37 -35.28
CA SER A 352 46.80 -14.61 -34.58
C SER A 352 47.96 -14.42 -33.61
N GLU A 353 47.77 -14.77 -32.34
CA GLU A 353 48.76 -15.49 -31.51
C GLU A 353 48.15 -15.79 -30.13
N HIS A 354 48.46 -16.96 -29.58
CA HIS A 354 48.06 -17.52 -28.28
C HIS A 354 46.74 -18.32 -28.20
N THR A 355 46.84 -19.49 -28.81
CA THR A 355 46.54 -20.83 -28.27
C THR A 355 46.21 -20.95 -26.76
N ALA A 356 45.13 -21.70 -26.51
CA ALA A 356 44.88 -22.63 -25.40
C ALA A 356 44.57 -22.06 -23.99
N ILE A 357 43.37 -22.40 -23.46
CA ILE A 357 43.17 -23.46 -22.45
C ILE A 357 41.68 -23.53 -22.01
N ALA A 358 41.13 -24.73 -22.20
CA ALA A 358 40.11 -25.45 -21.42
C ALA A 358 38.67 -24.91 -21.26
N GLU A 359 37.78 -25.51 -22.07
CA GLU A 359 36.51 -26.07 -21.61
C GLU A 359 36.72 -26.99 -20.39
N THR A 360 35.88 -26.84 -19.35
CA THR A 360 35.09 -27.89 -18.66
C THR A 360 34.84 -27.48 -17.22
N ARG A 361 33.55 -27.40 -16.85
CA ARG A 361 32.94 -27.98 -15.64
C ARG A 361 31.57 -27.33 -15.42
N TYR A 362 30.50 -28.07 -15.75
CA TYR A 362 29.36 -28.34 -14.85
C TYR A 362 28.54 -29.47 -15.47
N ARG A 363 28.90 -30.69 -15.08
CA ARG A 363 27.98 -31.83 -14.91
C ARG A 363 28.35 -32.44 -13.56
N ILE A 364 27.54 -32.16 -12.55
CA ILE A 364 26.85 -33.06 -11.62
C ILE A 364 25.79 -32.20 -10.94
#